data_AF-A0A921S8X2-F1
#
_entry.id   AF-A0A921S8X2-F1
#
_cell.length_a   1.000
_cell.length_b   1.000
_cell.length_c   1.000
_cell.angle_alpha   90.00
_cell.angle_beta   90.00
_cell.angle_gamma   90.00
#
_symmetry.space_group_name_H-M   'P 1'
#
loop_
_entity.id
_entity.type
_entity.pdbx_description
1 polymer ?
#
loop_
_entity_poly.entity_id
_entity_poly.type
_entity_poly.pdbx_seq_one_letter_code
_entity_poly.pdbx_strand_id
1 'polypeptide(L)'
;MVTKALLGPDPLPTELNTLKHTRDGNNSSECDRPKCTKKKKSAKKRRTTYDIRKQQKSELVLDVTELHKQLGDLKQCILIHQGEASKSVQYTEAGNLVMKEYIHDQHVTIARLQAMLASHSQQNICALHSTQTIIRLGTDKVERRQTLLGLKDRKLREAEQFITVRCQGLDPTSSYSQEDRHESLGDGLSVVRFDNAPFRGVSVKDVFDAMIYSVQNVEAIISEMFGSITIREDSDFSDTELSQMRLVVSTAHGAIVESNSVIFSEIIEAADGDYGLIVADFVDDDKLYPYRSDERFVHDGPAQSLSIQSYISRKMI
;
A
#
# COMPACT_ATOMS: atom_id res chain seq x y z
N MET A 1 -1.86 2.97 20.25
CA MET A 1 -2.95 2.00 20.53
C MET A 1 -2.94 0.96 19.41
N VAL A 2 -2.65 -0.30 19.73
CA VAL A 2 -2.52 -1.39 18.76
C VAL A 2 -3.76 -2.27 18.84
N THR A 3 -4.52 -2.37 17.76
CA THR A 3 -5.63 -3.33 17.63
C THR A 3 -5.32 -4.32 16.52
N LYS A 4 -5.30 -5.59 16.94
CA LYS A 4 -4.91 -6.81 16.23
C LYS A 4 -6.11 -7.30 15.39
N ALA A 5 -5.97 -7.42 14.08
CA ALA A 5 -6.98 -8.06 13.23
C ALA A 5 -6.67 -9.55 13.09
N LEU A 6 -7.58 -10.39 13.59
CA LEU A 6 -7.61 -11.83 13.36
C LEU A 6 -8.24 -12.08 11.99
N LEU A 7 -7.47 -12.58 11.02
CA LEU A 7 -8.00 -13.12 9.77
C LEU A 7 -8.42 -14.58 9.99
N GLY A 8 -9.71 -14.86 9.80
CA GLY A 8 -10.24 -16.22 9.72
C GLY A 8 -9.91 -16.92 8.39
N PRO A 9 -10.17 -18.24 8.27
CA PRO A 9 -9.76 -19.03 7.11
C PRO A 9 -10.76 -18.91 5.95
N ASP A 10 -10.24 -18.83 4.72
CA ASP A 10 -11.03 -18.92 3.49
C ASP A 10 -11.47 -20.38 3.21
N PRO A 11 -12.73 -20.64 2.82
CA PRO A 11 -13.13 -21.91 2.25
C PRO A 11 -13.07 -21.92 0.71
N LEU A 12 -12.68 -23.09 0.19
CA LEU A 12 -12.47 -23.47 -1.21
C LEU A 12 -13.70 -23.27 -2.13
N PRO A 13 -13.51 -23.06 -3.45
CA PRO A 13 -14.61 -22.97 -4.40
C PRO A 13 -15.17 -24.35 -4.79
N THR A 14 -16.50 -24.44 -4.75
CA THR A 14 -17.30 -25.55 -5.27
C THR A 14 -17.84 -25.16 -6.64
N GLU A 15 -17.47 -25.87 -7.71
CA GLU A 15 -18.12 -25.75 -9.02
C GLU A 15 -18.42 -27.15 -9.56
N LEU A 16 -19.71 -27.47 -9.65
CA LEU A 16 -20.27 -28.71 -10.17
C LEU A 16 -20.53 -28.56 -11.68
N ASN A 17 -19.96 -29.46 -12.46
CA ASN A 17 -20.15 -29.56 -13.92
C ASN A 17 -21.64 -29.77 -14.31
N THR A 18 -22.15 -28.90 -15.19
CA THR A 18 -23.36 -29.15 -15.99
C THR A 18 -22.96 -29.52 -17.43
N LEU A 19 -22.97 -30.83 -17.72
CA LEU A 19 -22.79 -31.35 -19.09
C LEU A 19 -24.10 -31.17 -19.88
N LYS A 20 -24.10 -30.21 -20.81
CA LYS A 20 -25.14 -30.06 -21.84
C LYS A 20 -24.88 -31.05 -22.97
N HIS A 21 -25.89 -31.88 -23.23
CA HIS A 21 -26.09 -32.68 -24.42
C HIS A 21 -26.04 -31.79 -25.68
N THR A 22 -25.18 -32.14 -26.64
CA THR A 22 -25.38 -31.78 -28.05
C THR A 22 -25.35 -33.05 -28.89
N ARG A 23 -26.33 -33.14 -29.79
CA ARG A 23 -26.71 -34.29 -30.57
C ARG A 23 -26.84 -33.76 -31.99
N ASP A 24 -25.92 -34.16 -32.87
CA ASP A 24 -26.00 -34.04 -34.33
C ASP A 24 -25.11 -35.20 -34.85
N GLY A 25 -25.50 -36.06 -35.78
CA GLY A 25 -26.53 -35.94 -36.80
C GLY A 25 -25.87 -36.11 -38.18
N ASN A 26 -26.03 -37.31 -38.75
CA ASN A 26 -25.95 -37.65 -40.17
C ASN A 26 -24.60 -37.83 -40.91
N ASN A 27 -24.40 -39.04 -41.45
CA ASN A 27 -24.56 -39.40 -42.87
C ASN A 27 -24.11 -40.87 -43.03
N SER A 28 -24.99 -41.85 -43.27
CA SER A 28 -25.64 -42.25 -44.53
C SER A 28 -24.67 -42.50 -45.70
N SER A 29 -24.47 -43.78 -46.00
CA SER A 29 -24.23 -44.42 -47.31
C SER A 29 -23.30 -45.62 -47.07
N GLU A 30 -23.40 -46.77 -47.71
CA GLU A 30 -24.35 -47.37 -48.63
C GLU A 30 -23.88 -48.83 -48.77
N CYS A 31 -24.82 -49.74 -49.00
CA CYS A 31 -24.65 -51.06 -49.60
C CYS A 31 -23.37 -51.87 -49.31
N ASP A 32 -23.54 -53.00 -48.63
CA ASP A 32 -23.48 -54.24 -49.39
C ASP A 32 -24.21 -55.39 -48.71
N ARG A 33 -25.18 -55.93 -49.46
CA ARG A 33 -26.01 -57.08 -49.10
C ARG A 33 -25.31 -58.34 -49.64
N PRO A 34 -24.79 -59.25 -48.79
CA PRO A 34 -24.46 -60.57 -49.28
C PRO A 34 -25.75 -61.37 -49.37
N LYS A 35 -26.08 -61.72 -50.61
CA LYS A 35 -27.05 -62.73 -51.08
C LYS A 35 -27.56 -63.67 -49.98
N CYS A 36 -28.88 -63.61 -49.75
CA CYS A 36 -29.64 -64.62 -49.06
C CYS A 36 -29.54 -65.95 -49.82
N THR A 37 -28.48 -66.72 -49.58
CA THR A 37 -28.46 -68.13 -49.93
C THR A 37 -29.54 -68.78 -49.08
N LYS A 38 -30.57 -69.32 -49.73
CA LYS A 38 -31.64 -70.11 -49.12
C LYS A 38 -31.02 -71.31 -48.39
N LYS A 39 -30.53 -71.11 -47.16
CA LYS A 39 -30.25 -72.21 -46.24
C LYS A 39 -31.62 -72.81 -45.91
N LYS A 40 -31.83 -74.05 -46.36
CA LYS A 40 -32.97 -74.89 -45.98
C LYS A 40 -33.33 -74.59 -44.53
N LYS A 41 -34.56 -74.14 -44.26
CA LYS A 41 -35.11 -74.17 -42.90
C LYS A 41 -35.20 -75.66 -42.55
N SER A 42 -34.10 -76.24 -42.08
CA SER A 42 -34.15 -77.48 -41.34
C SER A 42 -35.14 -77.21 -40.22
N ALA A 43 -36.19 -78.03 -40.16
CA ALA A 43 -37.22 -77.95 -39.14
C ALA A 43 -36.57 -77.55 -37.82
N LYS A 44 -37.06 -76.48 -37.17
CA LYS A 44 -36.66 -76.20 -35.79
C LYS A 44 -37.09 -77.45 -35.01
N LYS A 45 -36.17 -78.40 -34.82
CA LYS A 45 -36.33 -79.45 -33.83
C LYS A 45 -36.72 -78.70 -32.57
N ARG A 46 -37.88 -79.06 -32.00
CA ARG A 46 -38.26 -78.60 -30.66
C ARG A 46 -37.03 -78.82 -29.78
N ARG A 47 -36.33 -77.73 -29.45
CA ARG A 47 -35.20 -77.81 -28.54
C ARG A 47 -35.80 -78.17 -27.20
N THR A 48 -35.30 -79.23 -26.60
CA THR A 48 -35.70 -79.63 -25.27
C THR A 48 -35.41 -78.46 -24.33
N THR A 49 -36.27 -78.21 -23.33
CA THR A 49 -36.07 -77.13 -22.34
C THR A 49 -34.68 -77.17 -21.71
N TYR A 50 -34.10 -78.37 -21.57
CA TYR A 50 -32.73 -78.60 -21.14
C TYR A 50 -31.67 -77.97 -22.07
N ASP A 51 -31.77 -78.15 -23.39
CA ASP A 51 -30.78 -77.64 -24.35
C ASP A 51 -30.79 -76.10 -24.41
N ILE A 52 -31.99 -75.50 -24.29
CA ILE A 52 -32.15 -74.04 -24.21
C ILE A 52 -31.50 -73.51 -22.93
N ARG A 53 -31.77 -74.13 -21.77
CA ARG A 53 -31.15 -73.74 -20.48
C ARG A 53 -29.64 -73.93 -20.48
N LYS A 54 -29.12 -74.99 -21.12
CA LYS A 54 -27.68 -75.24 -21.23
C LYS A 54 -26.99 -74.17 -22.07
N GLN A 55 -27.61 -73.78 -23.20
CA GLN A 55 -27.09 -72.71 -24.05
C GLN A 55 -27.15 -71.34 -23.34
N GLN A 56 -28.27 -71.03 -22.69
CA GLN A 56 -28.41 -69.81 -21.89
C GLN A 56 -27.39 -69.76 -20.75
N LYS A 57 -27.15 -70.89 -20.08
CA LYS A 57 -26.10 -71.01 -19.05
C LYS A 57 -24.72 -70.75 -19.64
N SER A 58 -24.40 -71.28 -20.83
CA SER A 58 -23.11 -71.01 -21.46
C SER A 58 -22.96 -69.55 -21.91
N GLU A 59 -24.02 -68.92 -22.43
CA GLU A 59 -24.03 -67.51 -22.82
C GLU A 59 -23.85 -66.61 -21.59
N LEU A 60 -24.60 -66.86 -20.51
CA LEU A 60 -24.43 -66.15 -19.24
C LEU A 60 -23.04 -66.32 -18.63
N VAL A 61 -22.43 -67.52 -18.74
CA VAL A 61 -21.06 -67.74 -18.27
C VAL A 61 -20.07 -66.93 -19.11
N LEU A 62 -20.26 -66.85 -20.42
CA LEU A 62 -19.42 -66.02 -21.29
C LEU A 62 -19.57 -64.53 -20.96
N ASP A 63 -20.80 -64.05 -20.76
CA ASP A 63 -21.07 -62.67 -20.36
C ASP A 63 -20.45 -62.34 -19.00
N VAL A 64 -20.54 -63.25 -18.04
CA VAL A 64 -19.88 -63.09 -16.73
C VAL A 64 -18.35 -63.04 -16.89
N THR A 65 -17.76 -63.86 -17.77
CA THR A 65 -16.31 -63.80 -18.02
C THR A 65 -15.89 -62.51 -18.70
N GLU A 66 -16.68 -61.99 -19.64
CA GLU A 66 -16.41 -60.72 -20.32
C GLU A 66 -16.57 -59.54 -19.37
N LEU A 67 -17.61 -59.52 -18.53
CA LEU A 67 -17.79 -58.49 -17.51
C LEU A 67 -16.67 -58.51 -16.47
N HIS A 68 -16.18 -59.70 -16.07
CA HIS A 68 -15.01 -59.80 -15.18
C HIS A 68 -13.75 -59.22 -15.83
N LYS A 69 -13.56 -59.45 -17.13
CA LYS A 69 -12.45 -58.86 -17.89
C LYS A 69 -12.56 -57.33 -17.94
N GLN A 70 -13.73 -56.81 -18.31
CA GLN A 70 -13.98 -55.37 -18.35
C GLN A 70 -13.80 -54.70 -16.98
N LEU A 71 -14.20 -55.37 -15.91
CA LEU A 71 -13.99 -54.90 -14.54
C LEU A 71 -12.50 -54.91 -14.16
N GLY A 72 -11.74 -55.91 -14.62
CA GLY A 72 -10.29 -55.96 -14.51
C GLY A 72 -9.60 -54.80 -15.21
N ASP A 73 -9.98 -54.55 -16.46
CA ASP A 73 -9.46 -53.45 -17.28
C ASP A 73 -9.79 -52.08 -16.65
N LEU A 74 -11.04 -51.89 -16.18
CA LEU A 74 -11.47 -50.66 -15.52
C LEU A 74 -10.71 -50.43 -14.21
N LYS A 75 -10.49 -51.47 -13.41
CA LYS A 75 -9.71 -51.39 -12.17
C LYS A 75 -8.27 -50.96 -12.46
N GLN A 76 -7.67 -51.49 -13.53
CA GLN A 76 -6.33 -51.10 -13.96
C GLN A 76 -6.28 -49.63 -14.42
N CYS A 77 -7.26 -49.17 -15.20
CA CYS A 77 -7.37 -47.77 -15.62
C CYS A 77 -7.50 -46.81 -14.42
N ILE A 78 -8.31 -47.15 -13.41
CA ILE A 78 -8.48 -46.35 -12.20
C ILE A 78 -7.15 -46.23 -11.43
N LEU A 79 -6.41 -47.34 -11.28
CA LEU A 79 -5.11 -47.37 -10.61
C LEU A 79 -4.07 -46.48 -11.33
N ILE A 80 -4.05 -46.50 -12.66
CA ILE A 80 -3.16 -45.65 -13.47
C ILE A 80 -3.52 -44.18 -13.30
N HIS A 81 -4.80 -43.82 -13.48
CA HIS A 81 -5.26 -42.45 -13.33
C HIS A 81 -5.03 -41.89 -11.92
N GLN A 82 -5.24 -42.69 -10.87
CA GLN A 82 -4.93 -42.29 -9.49
C GLN A 82 -3.43 -42.06 -9.29
N GLY A 83 -2.58 -42.90 -9.87
CA GLY A 83 -1.12 -42.72 -9.85
C GLY A 83 -0.66 -41.47 -10.61
N GLU A 84 -1.23 -41.19 -11.79
CA GLU A 84 -0.95 -39.99 -12.58
C GLU A 84 -1.43 -38.72 -11.88
N ALA A 85 -2.65 -38.73 -11.33
CA ALA A 85 -3.18 -37.62 -10.54
C ALA A 85 -2.31 -37.35 -9.30
N SER A 86 -1.88 -38.40 -8.59
CA SER A 86 -1.01 -38.27 -7.42
C SER A 86 0.36 -37.67 -7.79
N LYS A 87 0.94 -38.10 -8.93
CA LYS A 87 2.18 -37.52 -9.44
C LYS A 87 1.99 -36.05 -9.83
N SER A 88 0.92 -35.71 -10.53
CA SER A 88 0.59 -34.33 -10.93
C SER A 88 0.45 -33.40 -9.72
N VAL A 89 -0.24 -33.86 -8.66
CA VAL A 89 -0.35 -33.13 -7.39
C VAL A 89 1.03 -32.94 -6.75
N GLN A 90 1.85 -33.99 -6.65
CA GLN A 90 3.21 -33.90 -6.10
C GLN A 90 4.11 -32.92 -6.88
N TYR A 91 4.04 -32.92 -8.21
CA TYR A 91 4.79 -31.96 -9.03
C TYR A 91 4.34 -30.53 -8.78
N THR A 92 3.03 -30.31 -8.66
CA THR A 92 2.46 -29.00 -8.37
C THR A 92 2.86 -28.53 -6.96
N GLU A 93 2.81 -29.42 -5.97
CA GLU A 93 3.27 -29.15 -4.60
C GLU A 93 4.76 -28.80 -4.56
N ALA A 94 5.60 -29.58 -5.24
CA ALA A 94 7.03 -29.31 -5.34
C ALA A 94 7.31 -27.95 -6.01
N GLY A 95 6.61 -27.64 -7.11
CA GLY A 95 6.72 -26.34 -7.77
C GLY A 95 6.29 -25.18 -6.86
N ASN A 96 5.18 -25.35 -6.13
CA ASN A 96 4.71 -24.36 -5.16
C ASN A 96 5.69 -24.15 -4.00
N LEU A 97 6.37 -25.19 -3.54
CA LEU A 97 7.40 -25.09 -2.51
C LEU A 97 8.58 -24.24 -2.98
N VAL A 98 9.09 -24.51 -4.19
CA VAL A 98 10.19 -23.74 -4.79
C VAL A 98 9.80 -22.26 -4.97
N MET A 99 8.59 -21.99 -5.46
CA MET A 99 8.12 -20.60 -5.61
C MET A 99 8.00 -19.88 -4.26
N LYS A 100 7.51 -20.56 -3.22
CA LYS A 100 7.43 -19.99 -1.87
C LYS A 100 8.81 -19.69 -1.29
N GLU A 101 9.77 -20.59 -1.49
CA GLU A 101 11.17 -20.38 -1.06
C GLU A 101 11.79 -19.18 -1.78
N TYR A 102 11.57 -19.07 -3.09
CA TYR A 102 12.05 -17.92 -3.87
C TYR A 102 11.42 -16.59 -3.41
N ILE A 103 10.10 -16.54 -3.21
CA ILE A 103 9.42 -15.33 -2.69
C ILE A 103 9.95 -14.98 -1.29
N HIS A 104 10.20 -15.99 -0.45
CA HIS A 104 10.78 -15.77 0.87
C HIS A 104 12.18 -15.13 0.78
N ASP A 105 13.05 -15.66 -0.08
CA ASP A 105 14.39 -15.10 -0.28
C ASP A 105 14.35 -13.66 -0.83
N GLN A 106 13.42 -13.37 -1.73
CA GLN A 106 13.18 -12.00 -2.20
C GLN A 106 12.75 -11.07 -1.06
N HIS A 107 11.81 -11.49 -0.20
CA HIS A 107 11.40 -10.70 0.95
C HIS A 107 12.56 -10.45 1.93
N VAL A 108 13.42 -11.45 2.17
CA VAL A 108 14.61 -11.30 3.00
C VAL A 108 15.59 -10.30 2.37
N THR A 109 15.77 -10.35 1.05
CA THR A 109 16.64 -9.40 0.34
C THR A 109 16.10 -7.96 0.43
N ILE A 110 14.80 -7.76 0.25
CA ILE A 110 14.15 -6.45 0.43
C ILE A 110 14.31 -5.96 1.87
N ALA A 111 14.08 -6.82 2.86
CA ALA A 111 14.24 -6.46 4.27
C ALA A 111 15.68 -6.05 4.60
N ARG A 112 16.69 -6.70 3.99
CA ARG A 112 18.10 -6.30 4.13
C ARG A 112 18.36 -4.91 3.55
N LEU A 113 17.84 -4.62 2.35
CA LEU A 113 17.97 -3.30 1.75
C LEU A 113 17.30 -2.22 2.61
N GLN A 114 16.10 -2.47 3.12
CA GLN A 114 15.40 -1.56 4.03
C GLN A 114 16.21 -1.31 5.31
N ALA A 115 16.78 -2.36 5.91
CA ALA A 115 17.62 -2.23 7.09
C ALA A 115 18.89 -1.41 6.82
N MET A 116 19.53 -1.60 5.66
CA MET A 116 20.70 -0.80 5.24
C MET A 116 20.35 0.68 5.05
N LEU A 117 19.23 0.98 4.39
CA LEU A 117 18.76 2.34 4.19
C LEU A 117 18.40 3.03 5.51
N ALA A 118 17.71 2.33 6.41
CA ALA A 118 17.39 2.84 7.74
C ALA A 118 18.65 3.07 8.60
N SER A 119 19.64 2.18 8.51
CA SER A 119 20.92 2.38 9.21
C SER A 119 21.68 3.58 8.65
N HIS A 120 21.66 3.75 7.32
CA HIS A 120 22.30 4.89 6.66
C HIS A 120 21.62 6.21 7.04
N SER A 121 20.28 6.26 7.08
CA SER A 121 19.55 7.45 7.49
C SER A 121 19.85 7.82 8.95
N GLN A 122 19.90 6.83 9.86
CA GLN A 122 20.28 7.03 11.27
C GLN A 122 21.68 7.59 11.45
N GLN A 123 22.66 7.11 10.67
CA GLN A 123 24.04 7.59 10.77
C GLN A 123 24.25 8.96 10.13
N ASN A 124 23.39 9.35 9.19
CA ASN A 124 23.50 10.58 8.42
C ASN A 124 22.40 11.60 8.73
N ILE A 125 21.77 11.53 9.91
CA ILE A 125 20.76 12.51 10.33
C ILE A 125 21.33 13.93 10.22
N CYS A 126 22.56 14.15 10.69
CA CYS A 126 23.25 15.43 10.54
C CYS A 126 23.60 15.80 9.07
N ALA A 127 23.74 14.83 8.17
CA ALA A 127 24.01 15.10 6.74
C ALA A 127 22.73 15.40 5.93
N LEU A 128 21.56 14.93 6.40
CA LEU A 128 20.25 15.38 5.90
C LEU A 128 20.02 16.88 6.16
N HIS A 129 20.75 17.46 7.13
CA HIS A 129 20.78 18.90 7.41
C HIS A 129 21.83 19.68 6.60
N SER A 130 22.53 19.10 5.62
CA SER A 130 23.58 19.83 4.88
C SER A 130 23.09 20.99 4.01
N THR A 131 21.77 21.16 3.86
CA THR A 131 21.12 22.34 3.25
C THR A 131 20.51 23.30 4.28
N GLN A 132 20.74 23.08 5.58
CA GLN A 132 20.20 23.93 6.64
C GLN A 132 20.66 25.37 6.43
N THR A 133 19.66 26.23 6.24
CA THR A 133 19.89 27.66 6.08
C THR A 133 19.94 28.26 7.46
N ILE A 134 21.08 28.81 7.83
CA ILE A 134 21.19 29.52 9.10
C ILE A 134 20.45 30.86 8.95
N ILE A 135 19.36 31.03 9.68
CA ILE A 135 18.56 32.25 9.68
C ILE A 135 18.98 33.11 10.88
N ARG A 136 19.52 34.29 10.59
CA ARG A 136 19.95 35.26 11.60
C ARG A 136 19.21 36.57 11.40
N LEU A 137 18.56 37.06 12.44
CA LEU A 137 17.72 38.25 12.38
C LEU A 137 18.24 39.34 13.32
N GLY A 138 18.40 40.56 12.78
CA GLY A 138 18.79 41.77 13.52
C GLY A 138 17.64 42.39 14.32
N THR A 139 17.82 43.61 14.82
CA THR A 139 16.78 44.32 15.58
C THR A 139 15.87 45.19 14.68
N ASP A 140 16.33 45.58 13.49
CA ASP A 140 15.58 46.44 12.59
C ASP A 140 14.49 45.67 11.84
N LYS A 141 13.24 46.12 11.94
CA LYS A 141 12.08 45.40 11.37
C LYS A 141 12.11 45.33 9.85
N VAL A 142 12.62 46.36 9.17
CA VAL A 142 12.66 46.40 7.71
C VAL A 142 13.75 45.46 7.19
N GLU A 143 14.94 45.50 7.79
CA GLU A 143 16.06 44.60 7.48
C GLU A 143 15.68 43.14 7.70
N ARG A 144 15.00 42.84 8.82
CA ARG A 144 14.48 41.49 9.10
C ARG A 144 13.56 41.01 7.98
N ARG A 145 12.57 41.82 7.59
CA ARG A 145 11.62 41.47 6.52
C ARG A 145 12.34 41.25 5.19
N GLN A 146 13.30 42.12 4.84
CA GLN A 146 14.09 41.97 3.61
C GLN A 146 14.92 40.69 3.60
N THR A 147 15.53 40.35 4.74
CA THR A 147 16.30 39.11 4.91
C THR A 147 15.41 37.89 4.68
N LEU A 148 14.24 37.85 5.30
CA LEU A 148 13.30 36.73 5.18
C LEU A 148 12.71 36.64 3.76
N LEU A 149 12.33 37.76 3.14
CA LEU A 149 11.87 37.76 1.75
C LEU A 149 12.94 37.25 0.78
N GLY A 150 14.21 37.57 1.02
CA GLY A 150 15.33 37.03 0.24
C GLY A 150 15.49 35.50 0.34
N LEU A 151 14.90 34.88 1.37
CA LEU A 151 14.91 33.42 1.56
C LEU A 151 13.66 32.73 0.99
N LYS A 152 12.52 33.42 0.87
CA LYS A 152 11.20 32.87 0.52
C LYS A 152 11.27 31.95 -0.70
N ASP A 153 11.66 32.48 -1.86
CA ASP A 153 11.61 31.71 -3.11
C ASP A 153 12.52 30.48 -3.08
N ARG A 154 13.68 30.58 -2.41
CA ARG A 154 14.60 29.44 -2.28
C ARG A 154 13.98 28.35 -1.40
N LYS A 155 13.40 28.74 -0.27
CA LYS A 155 12.75 27.80 0.67
C LYS A 155 11.55 27.11 0.06
N LEU A 156 10.73 27.84 -0.68
CA LEU A 156 9.59 27.25 -1.39
C LEU A 156 10.06 26.26 -2.47
N ARG A 157 11.07 26.61 -3.29
CA ARG A 157 11.61 25.66 -4.29
C ARG A 157 12.23 24.41 -3.69
N GLU A 158 13.02 24.55 -2.62
CA GLU A 158 13.63 23.41 -1.92
C GLU A 158 12.56 22.46 -1.36
N ALA A 159 11.52 23.03 -0.73
CA ALA A 159 10.40 22.27 -0.20
C ALA A 159 9.57 21.58 -1.29
N GLU A 160 9.25 22.28 -2.38
CA GLU A 160 8.57 21.70 -3.53
C GLU A 160 9.34 20.50 -4.07
N GLN A 161 10.63 20.68 -4.36
CA GLN A 161 11.48 19.60 -4.87
C GLN A 161 11.53 18.41 -3.90
N PHE A 162 11.67 18.67 -2.61
CA PHE A 162 11.70 17.62 -1.58
C PHE A 162 10.39 16.83 -1.55
N ILE A 163 9.24 17.52 -1.48
CA ILE A 163 7.92 16.89 -1.45
C ILE A 163 7.67 16.12 -2.74
N THR A 164 7.95 16.70 -3.91
CA THR A 164 7.78 16.01 -5.20
C THR A 164 8.56 14.70 -5.23
N VAL A 165 9.82 14.69 -4.77
CA VAL A 165 10.64 13.47 -4.70
C VAL A 165 10.08 12.49 -3.67
N ARG A 166 9.67 12.96 -2.49
CA ARG A 166 9.13 12.11 -1.40
C ARG A 166 7.78 11.48 -1.74
N CYS A 167 6.98 12.14 -2.58
CA CYS A 167 5.70 11.63 -3.07
C CYS A 167 5.84 10.62 -4.22
N GLN A 168 7.04 10.41 -4.79
CA GLN A 168 7.22 9.48 -5.92
C GLN A 168 6.83 8.06 -5.52
N GLY A 169 5.89 7.48 -6.28
CA GLY A 169 5.41 6.12 -6.06
C GLY A 169 4.32 5.97 -4.99
N LEU A 170 3.92 7.07 -4.31
CA LEU A 170 2.75 7.08 -3.44
C LEU A 170 1.48 7.36 -4.24
N ASP A 171 0.37 6.72 -3.86
CA ASP A 171 -0.95 7.08 -4.38
C ASP A 171 -1.44 8.35 -3.65
N PRO A 172 -1.62 9.49 -4.34
CA PRO A 172 -2.01 10.75 -3.72
C PRO A 172 -3.38 10.69 -3.04
N THR A 173 -4.24 9.75 -3.44
CA THR A 173 -5.59 9.59 -2.89
C THR A 173 -5.64 8.67 -1.67
N SER A 174 -4.51 8.04 -1.34
CA SER A 174 -4.36 7.14 -0.20
C SER A 174 -3.75 7.85 1.00
N SER A 175 -4.21 7.54 2.21
CA SER A 175 -3.55 8.02 3.43
C SER A 175 -2.21 7.31 3.61
N TYR A 176 -1.15 8.07 3.88
CA TYR A 176 0.17 7.54 4.17
C TYR A 176 0.78 8.30 5.35
N SER A 177 1.54 7.62 6.20
CA SER A 177 2.26 8.24 7.31
C SER A 177 3.54 7.46 7.58
N GLN A 178 4.65 8.19 7.64
CA GLN A 178 5.97 7.70 8.03
C GLN A 178 6.52 8.59 9.12
N GLU A 179 7.03 8.00 10.18
CA GLU A 179 7.67 8.69 11.30
C GLU A 179 8.99 8.00 11.62
N ASP A 180 10.08 8.74 11.49
CA ASP A 180 11.42 8.29 11.85
C ASP A 180 11.87 9.05 13.10
N ARG A 181 12.14 8.30 14.17
CA ARG A 181 12.58 8.84 15.47
C ARG A 181 14.02 8.46 15.75
N HIS A 182 14.77 9.45 16.18
CA HIS A 182 16.20 9.31 16.40
C HIS A 182 16.63 10.02 17.68
N GLU A 183 17.55 9.39 18.40
CA GLU A 183 18.27 10.03 19.49
C GLU A 183 19.43 10.83 18.89
N SER A 184 19.43 12.14 19.14
CA SER A 184 20.56 13.02 18.80
C SER A 184 21.71 12.79 19.79
N LEU A 185 22.94 13.11 19.37
CA LEU A 185 24.17 12.91 20.15
C LEU A 185 24.24 13.65 21.51
N GLY A 186 23.20 14.44 21.86
CA GLY A 186 23.12 15.24 23.09
C GLY A 186 21.82 15.09 23.89
N ASP A 187 21.21 13.89 23.91
CA ASP A 187 19.98 13.56 24.67
C ASP A 187 18.68 14.21 24.12
N GLY A 188 18.74 14.80 22.93
CA GLY A 188 17.58 15.36 22.22
C GLY A 188 16.91 14.32 21.32
N LEU A 189 15.57 14.29 21.30
CA LEU A 189 14.81 13.47 20.36
C LEU A 189 14.57 14.24 19.06
N SER A 190 15.11 13.74 17.95
CA SER A 190 14.78 14.22 16.61
C SER A 190 13.68 13.36 16.00
N VAL A 191 12.65 14.00 15.46
CA VAL A 191 11.54 13.34 14.78
C VAL A 191 11.40 13.91 13.38
N VAL A 192 11.48 13.05 12.38
CA VAL A 192 11.15 13.39 11.00
C VAL A 192 9.86 12.67 10.65
N ARG A 193 8.84 13.42 10.24
CA ARG A 193 7.53 12.88 9.91
C ARG A 193 7.11 13.32 8.52
N PHE A 194 6.55 12.40 7.76
CA PHE A 194 5.99 12.64 6.44
C PHE A 194 4.59 12.01 6.37
N ASP A 195 3.59 12.83 6.12
CA ASP A 195 2.20 12.43 6.05
C ASP A 195 1.57 12.82 4.70
N ASN A 196 0.77 11.92 4.14
CA ASN A 196 -0.18 12.22 3.08
C ASN A 196 -1.60 12.04 3.61
N ALA A 197 -2.38 13.13 3.63
CA ALA A 197 -3.75 13.15 4.14
C ALA A 197 -4.71 13.66 3.04
N PRO A 198 -5.48 12.77 2.38
CA PRO A 198 -6.37 13.17 1.30
C PRO A 198 -7.65 13.83 1.83
N PHE A 199 -7.97 15.03 1.33
CA PHE A 199 -9.25 15.71 1.56
C PHE A 199 -10.17 15.56 0.35
N ARG A 200 -11.49 15.40 0.57
CA ARG A 200 -12.48 15.23 -0.51
C ARG A 200 -13.50 16.36 -0.49
N GLY A 201 -13.82 16.90 -1.66
CA GLY A 201 -14.89 17.88 -1.84
C GLY A 201 -14.55 19.31 -1.37
N VAL A 202 -13.27 19.60 -1.19
CA VAL A 202 -12.75 20.92 -0.78
C VAL A 202 -11.74 21.41 -1.82
N SER A 203 -11.65 22.72 -2.02
CA SER A 203 -10.63 23.29 -2.92
C SER A 203 -9.27 23.39 -2.21
N VAL A 204 -8.20 23.49 -3.01
CA VAL A 204 -6.84 23.73 -2.49
C VAL A 204 -6.80 25.02 -1.68
N LYS A 205 -7.47 26.06 -2.16
CA LYS A 205 -7.55 27.35 -1.47
C LYS A 205 -8.24 27.23 -0.12
N ASP A 206 -9.37 26.52 -0.01
CA ASP A 206 -10.07 26.35 1.26
C ASP A 206 -9.18 25.65 2.30
N VAL A 207 -8.45 24.61 1.90
CA VAL A 207 -7.52 23.89 2.77
C VAL A 207 -6.33 24.77 3.13
N PHE A 208 -5.79 25.51 2.16
CA PHE A 208 -4.67 26.44 2.39
C PHE A 208 -5.06 27.53 3.39
N ASP A 209 -6.19 28.21 3.19
CA ASP A 209 -6.70 29.25 4.08
C ASP A 209 -6.95 28.69 5.49
N ALA A 210 -7.49 27.47 5.61
CA ALA A 210 -7.66 26.80 6.90
C ALA A 210 -6.32 26.46 7.60
N MET A 211 -5.29 26.07 6.83
CA MET A 211 -3.95 25.81 7.38
C MET A 211 -3.27 27.10 7.83
N ILE A 212 -3.36 28.18 7.05
CA ILE A 212 -2.84 29.50 7.46
C ILE A 212 -3.56 30.00 8.71
N TYR A 213 -4.89 29.86 8.78
CA TYR A 213 -5.65 30.20 9.98
C TYR A 213 -5.18 29.40 11.19
N SER A 214 -4.92 28.10 11.02
CA SER A 214 -4.42 27.24 12.09
C SER A 214 -3.04 27.69 12.58
N VAL A 215 -2.15 28.06 11.67
CA VAL A 215 -0.83 28.63 11.99
C VAL A 215 -0.93 29.94 12.77
N GLN A 216 -1.84 30.83 12.36
CA GLN A 216 -2.03 32.13 13.01
C GLN A 216 -2.58 32.02 14.43
N ASN A 217 -3.30 30.93 14.73
CA ASN A 217 -3.91 30.68 16.05
C ASN A 217 -3.28 29.48 16.77
N VAL A 218 -2.05 29.11 16.40
CA VAL A 218 -1.43 27.86 16.86
C VAL A 218 -1.23 27.83 18.38
N GLU A 219 -1.07 28.98 19.04
CA GLU A 219 -0.93 29.06 20.50
C GLU A 219 -2.18 28.57 21.22
N ALA A 220 -3.38 28.88 20.70
CA ALA A 220 -4.63 28.36 21.22
C ALA A 220 -4.74 26.86 20.97
N ILE A 221 -4.39 26.40 19.76
CA ILE A 221 -4.45 25.00 19.36
C ILE A 221 -3.51 24.14 20.22
N ILE A 222 -2.26 24.54 20.39
CA ILE A 222 -1.28 23.82 21.23
C ILE A 222 -1.76 23.80 22.69
N SER A 223 -2.23 24.94 23.21
CA SER A 223 -2.72 25.00 24.60
C SER A 223 -3.91 24.07 24.85
N GLU A 224 -4.86 24.01 23.92
CA GLU A 224 -6.02 23.14 24.01
C GLU A 224 -5.64 21.66 23.86
N MET A 225 -4.83 21.32 22.84
CA MET A 225 -4.48 19.93 22.53
C MET A 225 -3.61 19.28 23.60
N PHE A 226 -2.66 20.02 24.18
CA PHE A 226 -1.67 19.48 25.11
C PHE A 226 -1.93 19.85 26.57
N GLY A 227 -2.97 20.63 26.87
CA GLY A 227 -3.24 21.13 28.22
C GLY A 227 -2.11 21.99 28.78
N SER A 228 -1.31 22.60 27.89
CA SER A 228 -0.20 23.51 28.22
C SER A 228 -0.65 24.97 28.18
N ILE A 229 0.17 25.87 28.70
CA ILE A 229 -0.01 27.31 28.48
C ILE A 229 0.98 27.73 27.41
N THR A 230 0.48 28.05 26.22
CA THR A 230 1.31 28.56 25.11
C THR A 230 1.07 30.05 24.92
N ILE A 231 2.14 30.82 24.85
CA ILE A 231 2.12 32.27 24.64
C ILE A 231 2.90 32.58 23.37
N ARG A 232 2.31 33.41 22.51
CA ARG A 232 2.99 33.99 21.36
C ARG A 232 3.68 35.30 21.81
N GLU A 233 5.00 35.37 21.69
CA GLU A 233 5.82 36.53 22.12
C GLU A 233 6.21 37.45 20.94
N ASP A 234 5.98 37.04 19.69
CA ASP A 234 6.19 37.92 18.53
C ASP A 234 5.03 38.91 18.34
N SER A 235 5.35 40.04 17.74
CA SER A 235 4.39 41.11 17.42
C SER A 235 4.44 41.51 15.95
N ASP A 236 5.22 40.79 15.14
CA ASP A 236 5.68 41.25 13.83
C ASP A 236 5.21 40.31 12.71
N PHE A 237 4.61 40.92 11.68
CA PHE A 237 4.16 40.34 10.40
C PHE A 237 2.89 39.49 10.46
N SER A 238 1.76 40.16 10.22
CA SER A 238 0.46 39.56 9.86
C SER A 238 0.26 39.52 8.33
N ASP A 239 1.32 39.32 7.55
CA ASP A 239 1.21 39.07 6.11
C ASP A 239 0.95 37.56 5.91
N THR A 240 -0.03 37.21 5.08
CA THR A 240 -0.39 35.80 4.82
C THR A 240 0.80 34.97 4.29
N GLU A 241 1.67 35.59 3.49
CA GLU A 241 2.79 34.93 2.80
C GLU A 241 4.07 34.79 3.63
N LEU A 242 4.23 35.63 4.66
CA LEU A 242 5.41 35.67 5.52
C LEU A 242 5.01 36.03 6.94
N SER A 243 5.21 35.09 7.86
CA SER A 243 4.94 35.32 9.28
C SER A 243 6.08 34.75 10.11
N GLN A 244 6.47 35.48 11.16
CA GLN A 244 7.31 34.94 12.21
C GLN A 244 6.41 34.42 13.34
N MET A 245 6.84 33.35 14.00
CA MET A 245 6.07 32.68 15.04
C MET A 245 7.01 32.31 16.18
N ARG A 246 6.96 33.11 17.24
CA ARG A 246 7.71 32.89 18.46
C ARG A 246 6.78 32.42 19.57
N LEU A 247 6.93 31.17 19.96
CA LEU A 247 6.08 30.52 20.94
C LEU A 247 6.86 30.15 22.20
N VAL A 248 6.22 30.32 23.34
CA VAL A 248 6.69 29.85 24.64
C VAL A 248 5.63 28.95 25.24
N VAL A 249 5.97 27.68 25.40
CA VAL A 249 5.08 26.63 25.91
C VAL A 249 5.50 26.28 27.33
N SER A 250 4.60 26.51 28.28
CA SER A 250 4.72 26.00 29.65
C SER A 250 3.95 24.68 29.76
N THR A 251 4.70 23.60 29.94
CA THR A 251 4.12 22.25 30.13
C THR A 251 3.52 22.08 31.52
N ALA A 252 2.65 21.09 31.69
CA ALA A 252 2.06 20.76 33.00
C ALA A 252 3.10 20.37 34.06
N HIS A 253 4.29 19.92 33.64
CA HIS A 253 5.40 19.56 34.52
C HIS A 253 6.33 20.74 34.86
N GLY A 254 5.97 21.96 34.44
CA GLY A 254 6.73 23.18 34.73
C GLY A 254 7.94 23.41 33.82
N ALA A 255 8.20 22.51 32.85
CA ALA A 255 9.21 22.78 31.82
C ALA A 255 8.70 23.86 30.87
N ILE A 256 9.55 24.85 30.60
CA ILE A 256 9.28 25.94 29.65
C ILE A 256 10.11 25.66 28.40
N VAL A 257 9.42 25.58 27.27
CA VAL A 257 10.02 25.35 25.96
C VAL A 257 9.77 26.58 25.09
N GLU A 258 10.79 27.07 24.42
CA GLU A 258 10.68 28.17 23.45
C GLU A 258 10.99 27.72 22.03
N SER A 259 10.29 28.30 21.06
CA SER A 259 10.48 28.07 19.62
C SER A 259 10.37 29.39 18.88
N ASN A 260 11.17 29.56 17.82
CA ASN A 260 11.05 30.69 16.90
C ASN A 260 11.14 30.16 15.47
N SER A 261 10.03 30.24 14.76
CA SER A 261 9.94 29.79 13.37
C SER A 261 9.53 30.93 12.45
N VAL A 262 9.94 30.84 11.20
CA VAL A 262 9.45 31.69 10.11
C VAL A 262 8.68 30.82 9.14
N ILE A 263 7.54 31.32 8.70
CA ILE A 263 6.60 30.63 7.84
C ILE A 263 6.53 31.37 6.52
N PHE A 264 6.86 30.64 5.45
CA PHE A 264 6.73 31.07 4.06
C PHE A 264 5.55 30.33 3.45
N SER A 265 4.65 31.06 2.78
CA SER A 265 3.51 30.43 2.13
C SER A 265 3.22 31.04 0.77
N GLU A 266 2.71 30.20 -0.14
CA GLU A 266 2.32 30.61 -1.49
C GLU A 266 1.30 29.63 -2.08
N ILE A 267 0.31 30.14 -2.82
CA ILE A 267 -0.53 29.34 -3.72
C ILE A 267 0.02 29.53 -5.14
N ILE A 268 0.29 28.42 -5.80
CA ILE A 268 0.83 28.37 -7.15
C ILE A 268 -0.25 27.78 -8.07
N GLU A 269 -0.63 28.58 -9.06
CA GLU A 269 -1.54 28.17 -10.13
C GLU A 269 -0.74 27.46 -11.22
N ALA A 270 -1.03 26.17 -11.47
CA ALA A 270 -0.32 25.37 -12.44
C ALA A 270 -1.26 24.70 -13.44
N ALA A 271 -0.72 24.39 -14.63
CA ALA A 271 -1.50 23.79 -15.72
C ALA A 271 -2.10 22.43 -15.36
N ASP A 272 -1.43 21.68 -14.47
CA ASP A 272 -1.85 20.35 -14.00
C ASP A 272 -2.71 20.40 -12.73
N GLY A 273 -3.07 21.60 -12.26
CA GLY A 273 -3.89 21.84 -11.08
C GLY A 273 -3.18 22.74 -10.06
N ASP A 274 -3.95 23.55 -9.35
CA ASP A 274 -3.42 24.45 -8.33
C ASP A 274 -2.85 23.65 -7.14
N TYR A 275 -1.82 24.22 -6.52
CA TYR A 275 -1.28 23.74 -5.26
C TYR A 275 -0.85 24.88 -4.35
N GLY A 276 -0.93 24.65 -3.04
CA GLY A 276 -0.42 25.53 -2.01
C GLY A 276 0.81 24.92 -1.36
N LEU A 277 1.77 25.76 -0.98
CA LEU A 277 2.96 25.37 -0.24
C LEU A 277 3.08 26.23 1.01
N ILE A 278 3.34 25.59 2.15
CA ILE A 278 3.60 26.22 3.44
C ILE A 278 4.89 25.61 3.98
N VAL A 279 5.88 26.44 4.27
CA VAL A 279 7.20 26.03 4.75
C VAL A 279 7.49 26.77 6.04
N ALA A 280 7.79 26.04 7.10
CA ALA A 280 8.25 26.61 8.36
C ALA A 280 9.72 26.23 8.59
N ASP A 281 10.56 27.21 8.91
CA ASP A 281 11.96 26.99 9.25
C ASP A 281 12.32 27.71 10.55
N PHE A 282 13.34 27.24 11.25
CA PHE A 282 13.74 27.74 12.55
C PHE A 282 14.66 28.97 12.44
N VAL A 283 14.54 29.91 13.38
CA VAL A 283 15.46 31.05 13.50
C VAL A 283 16.60 30.69 14.44
N ASP A 284 17.82 30.60 13.94
CA ASP A 284 19.00 30.22 14.73
C ASP A 284 19.48 31.32 15.69
N ASP A 285 19.40 32.59 15.26
CA ASP A 285 19.86 33.74 16.05
C ASP A 285 18.92 34.94 15.82
N ASP A 286 18.25 35.39 16.86
CA ASP A 286 17.33 36.53 16.79
C ASP A 286 17.74 37.60 17.82
N LYS A 287 18.16 38.78 17.34
CA LYS A 287 18.56 39.89 18.22
C LYS A 287 17.39 40.67 18.81
N LEU A 288 16.23 40.64 18.17
CA LEU A 288 15.02 41.28 18.68
C LEU A 288 14.35 40.41 19.76
N TYR A 289 14.37 39.10 19.55
CA TYR A 289 13.81 38.10 20.45
C TYR A 289 14.83 37.00 20.81
N PRO A 290 15.84 37.33 21.64
CA PRO A 290 16.90 36.39 21.97
C PRO A 290 16.37 35.17 22.74
N TYR A 291 16.93 34.00 22.42
CA TYR A 291 16.73 32.77 23.17
C TYR A 291 17.27 32.91 24.60
N ARG A 292 16.55 32.31 25.55
CA ARG A 292 16.88 32.25 26.97
C ARG A 292 17.22 30.82 27.37
N SER A 293 18.27 30.27 26.76
CA SER A 293 18.66 28.87 26.93
C SER A 293 19.02 28.48 28.37
N ASP A 294 19.34 29.45 29.24
CA ASP A 294 19.58 29.23 30.67
C ASP A 294 18.27 29.01 31.47
N GLU A 295 17.13 29.49 30.95
CA GLU A 295 15.82 29.44 31.61
C GLU A 295 14.82 28.51 30.89
N ARG A 296 14.99 28.32 29.58
CA ARG A 296 14.02 27.68 28.69
C ARG A 296 14.72 26.66 27.79
N PHE A 297 14.07 25.54 27.56
CA PHE A 297 14.52 24.59 26.56
C PHE A 297 14.21 25.14 25.17
N VAL A 298 15.18 25.08 24.26
CA VAL A 298 14.96 25.46 22.87
C VAL A 298 14.40 24.26 22.12
N HIS A 299 13.29 24.46 21.41
CA HIS A 299 12.78 23.48 20.47
C HIS A 299 13.34 23.79 19.07
N ASP A 300 14.39 23.08 18.70
CA ASP A 300 15.01 23.11 17.38
C ASP A 300 14.62 21.86 16.57
N GLY A 301 13.53 21.97 15.82
CA GLY A 301 13.07 20.91 14.91
C GLY A 301 13.69 21.04 13.51
N PRO A 302 13.74 19.95 12.71
CA PRO A 302 14.02 20.08 11.28
C PRO A 302 12.99 21.01 10.62
N ALA A 303 13.40 21.70 9.55
CA ALA A 303 12.50 22.51 8.74
C ALA A 303 11.27 21.67 8.33
N GLN A 304 10.09 22.26 8.45
CA GLN A 304 8.81 21.61 8.14
C GLN A 304 8.29 22.15 6.81
N SER A 305 7.80 21.26 5.96
CA SER A 305 7.21 21.65 4.68
C SER A 305 5.90 20.90 4.46
N LEU A 306 4.88 21.63 4.02
CA LEU A 306 3.56 21.12 3.73
C LEU A 306 3.14 21.55 2.32
N SER A 307 2.73 20.60 1.49
CA SER A 307 2.10 20.86 0.19
C SER A 307 0.62 20.47 0.23
N ILE A 308 -0.23 21.29 -0.37
CA ILE A 308 -1.66 21.05 -0.54
C ILE A 308 -1.92 21.02 -2.04
N GLN A 309 -2.30 19.88 -2.59
CA GLN A 309 -2.42 19.70 -4.04
C GLN A 309 -3.83 19.24 -4.40
N SER A 310 -4.35 19.75 -5.53
CA SER A 310 -5.58 19.22 -6.12
C SER A 310 -5.25 18.01 -6.99
N TYR A 311 -6.10 16.98 -6.92
CA TYR A 311 -5.99 15.81 -7.78
C TYR A 311 -7.33 15.52 -8.43
N ILE A 312 -7.34 15.40 -9.76
CA ILE A 312 -8.51 14.94 -10.49
C ILE A 312 -8.60 13.43 -10.33
N SER A 313 -9.66 12.96 -9.66
CA SER A 313 -9.98 11.53 -9.62
C SER A 313 -10.28 11.04 -11.03
N ARG A 314 -9.27 10.45 -11.68
CA ARG A 314 -9.49 9.70 -12.92
C ARG A 314 -10.28 8.46 -12.53
N LYS A 315 -11.59 8.49 -12.75
CA LYS A 315 -12.38 7.25 -12.77
C LYS A 315 -11.71 6.30 -13.76
N MET A 316 -11.18 5.19 -13.27
CA MET A 316 -10.90 4.05 -14.15
C MET A 316 -12.24 3.66 -14.78
N ILE A 317 -12.30 3.81 -16.11
CA ILE A 317 -13.40 3.33 -16.96
C ILE A 317 -13.30 1.81 -17.04
#